data_AF-A0A6N7WB54-F1
#
_entry.id   AF-A0A6N7WB54-F1
#
_cell.length_a   1.000
_cell.length_b   1.000
_cell.length_c   1.000
_cell.angle_alpha   90.00
_cell.angle_beta   90.00
_cell.angle_gamma   90.00
#
_symmetry.space_group_name_H-M   'P 1'
#
loop_
_entity.id
_entity.type
_entity.pdbx_description
1 polymer ?
#
loop_
_entity_poly.entity_id
_entity_poly.type
_entity_poly.pdbx_seq_one_letter_code
_entity_poly.pdbx_strand_id
1 'polypeptide(L)'
;MCAIPKADQIEIDRQIGRILDYLESKGCMENTLMIFSADHGDLCNDYYMRQKGPFPYKAQLGIPMLLMDQGRIPEKVHSDMLVSNLDIPATVLQEATGQYTFACSRSMIQMMKDVTFQRKELFSEFCDSVKIISDRAFRFSYYPFSGEKVLFRLEDETTNLAQDREYAPIVQEYMGRIIDYLIVAKGILIEAQYLTPKVQKGMRELLPDFEEQIPLAFPIPEEAQRDRLRKEFLNAEIL
;
A
#
# COMPACT_ATOMS: atom_id res chain seq x y z
N MET A 1 14.22 -0.06 -26.38
CA MET A 1 13.25 -1.16 -26.30
C MET A 1 14.01 -2.46 -26.05
N CYS A 2 14.30 -2.80 -24.80
CA CYS A 2 14.87 -4.10 -24.47
C CYS A 2 13.76 -5.13 -24.36
N ALA A 3 13.88 -6.21 -25.10
CA ALA A 3 13.02 -7.37 -24.91
C ALA A 3 13.50 -8.13 -23.67
N ILE A 4 12.65 -8.22 -22.64
CA ILE A 4 12.59 -9.46 -21.87
C ILE A 4 12.41 -10.59 -22.89
N PRO A 5 13.10 -11.73 -22.81
CA PRO A 5 12.86 -12.83 -23.74
C PRO A 5 11.38 -13.18 -23.71
N LYS A 6 10.64 -12.82 -24.76
CA LYS A 6 9.19 -13.05 -24.86
C LYS A 6 8.84 -14.53 -24.64
N ALA A 7 9.80 -15.44 -24.88
CA ALA A 7 9.67 -16.87 -24.66
C ALA A 7 9.32 -17.23 -23.20
N ASP A 8 9.95 -16.59 -22.21
CA ASP A 8 9.72 -16.93 -20.79
C ASP A 8 8.33 -16.50 -20.33
N GLN A 9 7.90 -15.30 -20.76
CA GLN A 9 6.54 -14.79 -20.47
C GLN A 9 5.46 -15.66 -21.12
N ILE A 10 5.69 -16.11 -22.37
CA ILE A 10 4.77 -17.02 -23.08
C ILE A 10 4.69 -18.36 -22.35
N GLU A 11 5.80 -18.87 -21.82
CA GLU A 11 5.78 -20.13 -21.10
C GLU A 11 5.03 -20.00 -19.77
N ILE A 12 5.24 -18.92 -19.01
CA ILE A 12 4.48 -18.64 -17.78
C ILE A 12 2.98 -18.56 -18.09
N ASP A 13 2.59 -17.84 -19.14
CA ASP A 13 1.19 -17.72 -19.56
C ASP A 13 0.55 -19.09 -19.87
N ARG A 14 1.27 -19.96 -20.59
CA ARG A 14 0.84 -21.34 -20.84
C ARG A 14 0.69 -22.15 -19.56
N GLN A 15 1.61 -22.01 -18.60
CA GLN A 15 1.53 -22.72 -17.33
C GLN A 15 0.35 -22.22 -16.48
N ILE A 16 0.04 -20.93 -16.52
CA ILE A 16 -1.17 -20.37 -15.89
C ILE A 16 -2.41 -20.96 -16.56
N GLY A 17 -2.47 -21.00 -17.89
CA GLY A 17 -3.56 -21.65 -18.62
C GLY A 17 -3.83 -23.08 -18.16
N ARG A 18 -2.78 -23.88 -17.97
CA ARG A 18 -2.91 -25.26 -17.45
C ARG A 18 -3.52 -25.32 -16.04
N ILE A 19 -3.22 -24.36 -15.18
CA ILE A 19 -3.81 -24.28 -13.83
C ILE A 19 -5.30 -23.93 -13.93
N LEU A 20 -5.65 -22.96 -14.78
CA LEU A 20 -7.03 -22.53 -15.01
C LEU A 20 -7.87 -23.67 -15.60
N ASP A 21 -7.38 -24.35 -16.65
CA ASP A 21 -8.04 -25.52 -17.26
C ASP A 21 -8.29 -26.62 -16.23
N TYR A 22 -7.33 -26.84 -15.32
CA TYR A 22 -7.48 -27.83 -14.26
C TYR A 22 -8.58 -27.42 -13.26
N LEU A 23 -8.57 -26.18 -12.77
CA LEU A 23 -9.58 -25.67 -11.85
C LEU A 23 -10.99 -25.71 -12.46
N GLU A 24 -11.12 -25.37 -13.75
CA GLU A 24 -12.36 -25.48 -14.51
C GLU A 24 -12.82 -26.93 -14.63
N SER A 25 -11.92 -27.86 -14.98
CA SER A 25 -12.24 -29.29 -15.07
C SER A 25 -12.71 -29.91 -13.74
N LYS A 26 -12.38 -29.27 -12.61
CA LYS A 26 -12.80 -29.67 -11.26
C LYS A 26 -14.03 -28.91 -10.77
N GLY A 27 -14.54 -27.93 -11.52
CA GLY A 27 -15.65 -27.08 -11.10
C GLY A 27 -15.32 -26.22 -9.88
N CYS A 28 -14.04 -25.90 -9.65
CA CYS A 28 -13.60 -25.15 -8.46
C CYS A 28 -13.49 -23.64 -8.70
N MET A 29 -13.70 -23.16 -9.92
CA MET A 29 -13.47 -21.77 -10.30
C MET A 29 -14.29 -20.77 -9.48
N GLU A 30 -15.58 -21.04 -9.25
CA GLU A 30 -16.47 -20.17 -8.45
C GLU A 30 -16.13 -20.15 -6.94
N ASN A 31 -15.28 -21.07 -6.48
CA ASN A 31 -14.85 -21.16 -5.09
C ASN A 31 -13.33 -20.95 -4.93
N THR A 32 -12.72 -20.21 -5.87
CA THR A 32 -11.29 -19.92 -5.84
C THR A 32 -11.05 -18.43 -6.05
N LEU A 33 -10.51 -17.76 -5.02
CA LEU A 33 -9.91 -16.43 -5.18
C LEU A 33 -8.56 -16.58 -5.88
N MET A 34 -8.37 -15.88 -6.99
CA MET A 34 -7.09 -15.83 -7.70
C MET A 34 -6.52 -14.41 -7.71
N ILE A 35 -5.24 -14.31 -7.37
CA ILE A 35 -4.46 -13.08 -7.42
C ILE A 35 -3.25 -13.34 -8.31
N PHE A 36 -3.10 -12.57 -9.38
CA PHE A 36 -1.90 -12.57 -10.21
C PHE A 36 -1.14 -11.26 -10.02
N SER A 37 0.13 -11.36 -9.65
CA SER A 37 1.01 -10.23 -9.38
C SER A 37 2.46 -10.57 -9.74
N ALA A 38 3.34 -9.58 -9.66
CA ALA A 38 4.79 -9.75 -9.67
C ALA A 38 5.39 -9.18 -8.37
N ASP A 39 6.57 -9.65 -7.95
CA ASP A 39 7.27 -9.10 -6.79
C ASP A 39 7.83 -7.70 -7.08
N HIS A 40 8.36 -7.50 -8.28
CA HIS A 40 8.80 -6.23 -8.84
C HIS A 40 8.89 -6.31 -10.38
N GLY A 41 9.10 -5.18 -11.04
CA GLY A 41 9.41 -5.13 -12.48
C GLY A 41 10.92 -5.14 -12.77
N ASP A 42 11.31 -4.85 -14.02
CA ASP A 42 12.72 -4.76 -14.44
C ASP A 42 12.88 -3.51 -15.30
N LEU A 43 13.96 -2.76 -15.08
CA LEU A 43 14.29 -1.58 -15.86
C LEU A 43 14.49 -1.90 -17.34
N CYS A 44 14.83 -3.13 -17.73
CA CYS A 44 14.87 -3.55 -19.14
C CYS A 44 15.64 -2.57 -20.04
N ASN A 45 16.86 -2.16 -19.64
CA ASN A 45 17.68 -1.13 -20.32
C ASN A 45 17.00 0.25 -20.49
N ASP A 46 15.86 0.51 -19.87
CA ASP A 46 15.34 1.87 -19.72
C ASP A 46 16.36 2.69 -18.93
N TYR A 47 16.56 3.93 -19.38
CA TYR A 47 17.58 4.84 -18.83
C TYR A 47 19.00 4.22 -18.76
N TYR A 48 19.30 3.25 -19.64
CA TYR A 48 20.56 2.49 -19.68
C TYR A 48 20.83 1.64 -18.42
N MET A 49 19.79 1.29 -17.67
CA MET A 49 19.89 0.47 -16.46
C MET A 49 19.21 -0.89 -16.64
N ARG A 50 19.68 -1.89 -15.90
CA ARG A 50 19.11 -3.26 -15.92
C ARG A 50 18.70 -3.68 -14.52
N GLN A 51 17.84 -4.69 -14.45
CA GLN A 51 17.36 -5.27 -13.21
C GLN A 51 16.58 -4.25 -12.38
N LYS A 52 16.67 -4.39 -11.06
CA LYS A 52 16.08 -3.51 -10.06
C LYS A 52 17.16 -2.88 -9.19
N GLY A 53 16.84 -1.75 -8.58
CA GLY A 53 17.73 -1.06 -7.66
C GLY A 53 17.03 0.06 -6.89
N PRO A 54 17.77 0.89 -6.15
CA PRO A 54 17.21 2.03 -5.42
C PRO A 54 16.88 3.16 -6.40
N PHE A 55 15.94 2.92 -7.32
CA PHE A 55 15.58 3.85 -8.38
C PHE A 55 14.06 4.10 -8.39
N PRO A 56 13.61 5.29 -8.82
CA PRO A 56 12.22 5.68 -8.68
C PRO A 56 11.38 5.37 -9.92
N TYR A 57 11.81 4.48 -10.82
CA TYR A 57 11.19 4.32 -12.14
C TYR A 57 10.03 3.32 -12.15
N LYS A 58 8.99 3.64 -12.93
CA LYS A 58 7.77 2.81 -13.06
C LYS A 58 8.08 1.42 -13.61
N ALA A 59 9.10 1.27 -14.44
CA ALA A 59 9.48 -0.02 -15.02
C ALA A 59 9.76 -1.10 -13.97
N GLN A 60 10.25 -0.74 -12.78
CA GLN A 60 10.46 -1.69 -11.68
C GLN A 60 9.41 -1.63 -10.56
N LEU A 61 8.72 -0.49 -10.40
CA LEU A 61 7.73 -0.29 -9.31
C LEU A 61 6.30 -0.64 -9.74
N GLY A 62 5.97 -0.42 -11.01
CA GLY A 62 4.65 -0.69 -11.58
C GLY A 62 4.53 -2.13 -12.03
N ILE A 63 3.93 -2.95 -11.19
CA ILE A 63 3.69 -4.38 -11.42
C ILE A 63 2.24 -4.66 -11.85
N PRO A 64 1.97 -5.79 -12.55
CA PRO A 64 0.60 -6.24 -12.75
C PRO A 64 -0.05 -6.59 -11.41
N MET A 65 -1.36 -6.33 -11.30
CA MET A 65 -2.21 -6.82 -10.21
C MET A 65 -3.57 -7.18 -10.80
N LEU A 66 -3.90 -8.47 -10.85
CA LEU A 66 -5.19 -8.98 -11.31
C LEU A 66 -5.84 -9.75 -10.17
N LEU A 67 -7.12 -9.47 -9.94
CA LEU A 67 -7.94 -10.11 -8.94
C LEU A 67 -9.11 -10.78 -9.65
N MET A 68 -9.34 -12.07 -9.37
CA MET A 68 -10.46 -12.83 -9.92
C MET A 68 -11.16 -13.58 -8.80
N ASP A 69 -12.46 -13.37 -8.69
CA ASP A 69 -13.34 -14.04 -7.74
C ASP A 69 -14.73 -14.18 -8.38
N GLN A 70 -14.92 -15.28 -9.12
CA GLN A 70 -16.05 -15.46 -10.02
C GLN A 70 -17.39 -15.37 -9.28
N GLY A 71 -18.30 -14.54 -9.81
CA GLY A 71 -19.62 -14.30 -9.22
C GLY A 71 -19.63 -13.41 -7.97
N ARG A 72 -18.47 -13.01 -7.43
CA ARG A 72 -18.36 -12.17 -6.22
C ARG A 72 -17.85 -10.76 -6.48
N ILE A 73 -17.04 -10.57 -7.52
CA ILE A 73 -16.56 -9.25 -7.96
C ILE A 73 -16.89 -8.99 -9.44
N PRO A 74 -16.96 -7.72 -9.88
CA PRO A 74 -17.20 -7.39 -11.28
C PRO A 74 -16.11 -7.95 -12.22
N GLU A 75 -16.52 -8.59 -13.30
CA GLU A 75 -15.61 -9.10 -14.32
C GLU A 75 -15.19 -8.01 -15.31
N LYS A 76 -13.98 -8.15 -15.87
CA LYS A 76 -13.47 -7.31 -16.97
C LYS A 76 -13.47 -5.80 -16.66
N VAL A 77 -13.28 -5.46 -15.39
CA VAL A 77 -13.15 -4.08 -14.94
C VAL A 77 -11.67 -3.71 -14.85
N HIS A 78 -11.32 -2.56 -15.45
CA HIS A 78 -10.06 -1.89 -15.19
C HIS A 78 -10.28 -0.86 -14.07
N SER A 79 -9.41 -0.89 -13.07
CA SER A 79 -9.49 0.00 -11.92
C SER A 79 -8.24 0.89 -11.84
N ASP A 80 -8.43 2.13 -11.37
CA ASP A 80 -7.39 3.10 -11.05
C ASP A 80 -7.15 3.21 -9.54
N MET A 81 -7.65 2.25 -8.76
CA MET A 81 -7.32 2.13 -7.34
C MET A 81 -5.81 1.96 -7.16
N LEU A 82 -5.27 2.66 -6.17
CA LEU A 82 -3.88 2.48 -5.77
C LEU A 82 -3.76 1.21 -4.93
N VAL A 83 -3.12 0.19 -5.49
CA VAL A 83 -2.89 -1.12 -4.86
C VAL A 83 -1.43 -1.53 -4.97
N SER A 84 -0.99 -2.42 -4.09
CA SER A 84 0.37 -2.96 -4.05
C SER A 84 0.40 -4.39 -3.52
N ASN A 85 1.55 -5.05 -3.56
CA ASN A 85 1.73 -6.35 -2.91
C ASN A 85 1.41 -6.32 -1.40
N LEU A 86 1.47 -5.15 -0.75
CA LEU A 86 1.05 -5.00 0.64
C LEU A 86 -0.42 -5.31 0.86
N ASP A 87 -1.27 -5.26 -0.16
CA ASP A 87 -2.72 -5.42 -0.05
C ASP A 87 -3.19 -6.88 -0.25
N ILE A 88 -2.27 -7.77 -0.67
CA ILE A 88 -2.54 -9.21 -0.83
C ILE A 88 -2.95 -9.87 0.50
N PRO A 89 -2.23 -9.69 1.63
CA PRO A 89 -2.55 -10.35 2.89
C PRO A 89 -3.97 -10.05 3.38
N ALA A 90 -4.39 -8.78 3.45
CA ALA A 90 -5.74 -8.43 3.90
C ALA A 90 -6.83 -8.90 2.94
N THR A 91 -6.54 -8.98 1.63
CA THR A 91 -7.49 -9.54 0.65
C THR A 91 -7.72 -11.04 0.88
N VAL A 92 -6.65 -11.79 1.13
CA VAL A 92 -6.74 -13.23 1.43
C VAL A 92 -7.39 -13.47 2.80
N LEU A 93 -7.03 -12.67 3.81
CA LEU A 93 -7.62 -12.75 5.16
C LEU A 93 -9.13 -12.46 5.14
N GLN A 94 -9.58 -11.54 4.29
CA GLN A 94 -11.00 -11.24 4.16
C GLN A 94 -11.77 -12.46 3.68
N GLU A 95 -11.28 -13.15 2.65
CA GLU A 95 -11.96 -14.35 2.15
C GLU A 95 -11.87 -15.53 3.14
N ALA A 96 -10.77 -15.64 3.88
CA ALA A 96 -10.58 -16.74 4.83
C ALA A 96 -11.34 -16.55 6.16
N THR A 97 -11.48 -15.30 6.63
CA THR A 97 -11.89 -15.01 8.03
C THR A 97 -12.87 -13.84 8.16
N GLY A 98 -13.05 -13.03 7.12
CA GLY A 98 -13.81 -11.77 7.16
C GLY A 98 -12.98 -10.56 7.59
N GLN A 99 -11.75 -10.72 8.07
CA GLN A 99 -10.86 -9.62 8.42
C GLN A 99 -10.29 -8.94 7.16
N TYR A 100 -10.57 -7.65 6.97
CA TYR A 100 -10.23 -6.91 5.73
C TYR A 100 -9.09 -5.88 5.90
N THR A 101 -8.46 -5.84 7.08
CA THR A 101 -7.26 -5.05 7.42
C THR A 101 -6.20 -5.93 8.08
N PHE A 102 -4.92 -5.68 7.79
CA PHE A 102 -3.81 -6.36 8.47
C PHE A 102 -2.52 -5.52 8.40
N ALA A 103 -2.10 -4.92 9.51
CA ALA A 103 -1.12 -3.84 9.50
C ALA A 103 -1.51 -2.79 8.43
N CYS A 104 -0.55 -2.30 7.64
CA CYS A 104 -0.83 -1.36 6.54
C CYS A 104 -1.59 -1.98 5.34
N SER A 105 -1.86 -3.28 5.35
CA SER A 105 -2.58 -4.01 4.31
C SER A 105 -4.06 -3.66 4.31
N ARG A 106 -4.62 -3.33 3.15
CA ARG A 106 -6.07 -3.12 2.96
C ARG A 106 -6.60 -4.10 1.94
N SER A 107 -7.72 -4.77 2.24
CA SER A 107 -8.31 -5.67 1.25
C SER A 107 -8.73 -4.93 -0.01
N MET A 108 -8.30 -5.45 -1.16
CA MET A 108 -8.71 -4.95 -2.48
C MET A 108 -10.21 -5.11 -2.71
N ILE A 109 -10.82 -6.16 -2.17
CA ILE A 109 -12.27 -6.39 -2.27
C ILE A 109 -13.04 -5.32 -1.48
N GLN A 110 -12.56 -4.96 -0.29
CA GLN A 110 -13.18 -3.90 0.50
C GLN A 110 -12.98 -2.53 -0.16
N MET A 111 -11.79 -2.25 -0.71
CA MET A 111 -11.51 -1.02 -1.45
C MET A 111 -12.41 -0.83 -2.68
N MET A 112 -12.83 -1.91 -3.34
CA MET A 112 -13.82 -1.83 -4.44
C MET A 112 -15.22 -1.47 -3.95
N LYS A 113 -15.61 -1.96 -2.77
CA LYS A 113 -16.96 -1.74 -2.21
C LYS A 113 -17.09 -0.36 -1.55
N ASP A 114 -16.01 0.15 -0.98
CA ASP A 114 -15.98 1.41 -0.25
C ASP A 114 -14.81 2.30 -0.70
N VAL A 115 -15.14 3.38 -1.42
CA VAL A 115 -14.18 4.37 -1.90
C VAL A 115 -13.47 5.09 -0.76
N THR A 116 -14.10 5.25 0.40
CA THR A 116 -13.49 5.92 1.56
C THR A 116 -12.36 5.11 2.17
N PHE A 117 -12.37 3.79 1.95
CA PHE A 117 -11.33 2.86 2.39
C PHE A 117 -10.12 2.82 1.44
N GLN A 118 -10.26 3.34 0.22
CA GLN A 118 -9.18 3.36 -0.77
C GLN A 118 -7.97 4.16 -0.29
N ARG A 119 -6.79 3.67 -0.66
CA ARG A 119 -5.53 4.34 -0.40
C ARG A 119 -5.39 5.56 -1.30
N LYS A 120 -4.86 6.65 -0.74
CA LYS A 120 -4.55 7.87 -1.49
C LYS A 120 -3.14 7.87 -2.07
N GLU A 121 -2.29 7.01 -1.51
CA GLU A 121 -0.86 6.94 -1.80
C GLU A 121 -0.33 5.52 -1.55
N LEU A 122 0.78 5.20 -2.21
CA LEU A 122 1.54 3.96 -2.09
C LEU A 122 2.92 4.27 -1.53
N PHE A 123 3.42 3.35 -0.71
CA PHE A 123 4.76 3.39 -0.16
C PHE A 123 5.59 2.23 -0.71
N SER A 124 6.84 2.51 -1.02
CA SER A 124 7.84 1.52 -1.43
C SER A 124 9.20 1.92 -0.88
N GLU A 125 10.07 0.93 -0.71
CA GLU A 125 11.43 1.15 -0.24
C GLU A 125 12.40 0.20 -0.91
N PHE A 126 13.66 0.61 -0.97
CA PHE A 126 14.77 -0.28 -1.27
C PHE A 126 15.69 -0.30 -0.06
N CYS A 127 15.36 -1.17 0.90
CA CYS A 127 16.01 -1.20 2.21
C CYS A 127 16.16 0.23 2.77
N ASP A 128 17.35 0.61 3.22
CA ASP A 128 17.63 1.96 3.71
C ASP A 128 18.08 2.95 2.63
N SER A 129 18.27 2.50 1.39
CA SER A 129 18.85 3.32 0.33
C SER A 129 17.88 4.37 -0.24
N VAL A 130 16.58 4.04 -0.35
CA VAL A 130 15.56 4.99 -0.82
C VAL A 130 14.21 4.69 -0.18
N LYS A 131 13.46 5.76 0.13
CA LYS A 131 12.06 5.73 0.54
C LYS A 131 11.23 6.45 -0.51
N ILE A 132 10.16 5.79 -0.97
CA ILE A 132 9.37 6.22 -2.12
C ILE A 132 7.91 6.31 -1.70
N ILE A 133 7.28 7.41 -2.08
CA ILE A 133 5.83 7.60 -1.99
C ILE A 133 5.29 7.96 -3.37
N SER A 134 4.14 7.42 -3.74
CA SER A 134 3.47 7.73 -5.01
C SER A 134 1.97 7.89 -4.80
N ASP A 135 1.38 8.91 -5.42
CA ASP A 135 -0.07 9.00 -5.57
C ASP A 135 -0.45 8.84 -7.06
N ARG A 136 -1.59 9.39 -7.50
CA ARG A 136 -2.03 9.32 -8.90
C ARG A 136 -1.33 10.31 -9.83
N ALA A 137 -0.67 11.33 -9.30
CA ALA A 137 -0.06 12.41 -10.05
C ALA A 137 1.47 12.40 -9.97
N PHE A 138 2.02 12.13 -8.79
CA PHE A 138 3.45 12.24 -8.54
C PHE A 138 4.04 11.01 -7.88
N ARG A 139 5.35 10.88 -8.04
CA ARG A 139 6.20 9.99 -7.26
C ARG A 139 7.36 10.76 -6.69
N PHE A 140 7.53 10.66 -5.39
CA PHE A 140 8.63 11.26 -4.66
C PHE A 140 9.55 10.19 -4.08
N SER A 141 10.85 10.45 -4.11
CA SER A 141 11.88 9.55 -3.62
C SER A 141 12.91 10.32 -2.83
N TYR A 142 13.18 9.83 -1.63
CA TYR A 142 14.15 10.40 -0.71
C TYR A 142 15.28 9.40 -0.45
N TYR A 143 16.52 9.85 -0.66
CA TYR A 143 17.74 9.08 -0.46
C TYR A 143 18.40 9.54 0.85
N PRO A 144 18.19 8.86 1.98
CA PRO A 144 18.56 9.37 3.30
C PRO A 144 20.08 9.53 3.48
N PHE A 145 20.90 8.73 2.79
CA PHE A 145 22.35 8.78 2.92
C PHE A 145 23.03 9.89 2.10
N SER A 146 22.38 10.39 1.05
CA SER A 146 22.87 11.53 0.26
C SER A 146 22.09 12.82 0.52
N GLY A 147 20.88 12.73 1.09
CA GLY A 147 19.94 13.84 1.21
C GLY A 147 19.23 14.21 -0.09
N GLU A 148 19.51 13.46 -1.17
CA GLU A 148 18.93 13.68 -2.50
C GLU A 148 17.42 13.46 -2.49
N LYS A 149 16.74 14.29 -3.28
CA LYS A 149 15.29 14.29 -3.45
C LYS A 149 14.98 14.25 -4.93
N VAL A 150 14.11 13.33 -5.31
CA VAL A 150 13.60 13.20 -6.67
C VAL A 150 12.08 13.27 -6.63
N LEU A 151 11.50 14.13 -7.46
CA LEU A 151 10.06 14.24 -7.64
C LEU A 151 9.77 14.13 -9.14
N PHE A 152 8.97 13.14 -9.50
CA PHE A 152 8.51 12.93 -10.88
C PHE A 152 7.00 13.06 -10.97
N ARG A 153 6.52 13.53 -12.13
CA ARG A 153 5.13 13.30 -12.52
C ARG A 153 5.02 11.84 -12.99
N LEU A 154 3.93 11.16 -12.70
CA LEU A 154 3.78 9.75 -13.13
C LEU A 154 3.73 9.56 -14.64
N GLU A 155 3.38 10.60 -15.39
CA GLU A 155 3.39 10.62 -16.85
C GLU A 155 4.77 10.93 -17.45
N ASP A 156 5.66 11.55 -16.68
CA ASP A 156 7.02 11.92 -17.10
C ASP A 156 8.04 11.73 -15.96
N GLU A 157 8.82 10.65 -16.07
CA GLU A 157 9.89 10.29 -15.13
C GLU A 157 11.28 10.77 -15.59
N THR A 158 11.34 11.64 -16.60
CA THR A 158 12.60 12.15 -17.16
C THR A 158 13.05 13.47 -16.54
N THR A 159 12.13 14.19 -15.90
CA THR A 159 12.37 15.53 -15.35
C THR A 159 12.23 15.52 -13.82
N ASN A 160 13.34 15.74 -13.10
CA ASN A 160 13.28 15.88 -11.64
C ASN A 160 12.80 17.27 -11.22
N LEU A 161 11.63 17.33 -10.59
CA LEU A 161 10.95 18.55 -10.14
C LEU A 161 11.27 18.93 -8.69
N ALA A 162 12.04 18.13 -7.95
CA ALA A 162 12.22 18.32 -6.51
C ALA A 162 12.95 19.63 -6.12
N GLN A 163 13.68 20.23 -7.06
CA GLN A 163 14.40 21.50 -6.85
C GLN A 163 13.57 22.73 -7.25
N ASP A 164 12.44 22.53 -7.91
CA ASP A 164 11.58 23.62 -8.34
C ASP A 164 10.74 24.12 -7.15
N ARG A 165 10.76 25.44 -6.93
CA ARG A 165 10.07 26.11 -5.83
C ARG A 165 8.55 25.93 -5.92
N GLU A 166 8.01 25.75 -7.12
CA GLU A 166 6.58 25.49 -7.32
C GLU A 166 6.14 24.21 -6.60
N TYR A 167 7.00 23.19 -6.57
CA TYR A 167 6.70 21.86 -6.01
C TYR A 167 7.19 21.68 -4.57
N ALA A 168 7.81 22.70 -3.97
CA ALA A 168 8.30 22.63 -2.59
C ALA A 168 7.23 22.22 -1.56
N PRO A 169 5.95 22.67 -1.65
CA PRO A 169 4.90 22.20 -0.75
C PRO A 169 4.64 20.69 -0.86
N ILE A 170 4.66 20.14 -2.07
CA ILE A 170 4.44 18.71 -2.33
C ILE A 170 5.60 17.89 -1.76
N VAL A 171 6.84 18.35 -1.99
CA VAL A 171 8.04 17.70 -1.42
C VAL A 171 7.97 17.69 0.11
N GLN A 172 7.57 18.79 0.74
CA GLN A 172 7.45 18.88 2.19
C GLN A 172 6.36 17.93 2.72
N GLU A 173 5.20 17.89 2.07
CA GLU A 173 4.12 16.99 2.44
C GLU A 173 4.57 15.52 2.35
N TYR A 174 5.13 15.11 1.22
CA TYR A 174 5.60 13.74 1.01
C TYR A 174 6.74 13.32 1.94
N MET A 175 7.63 14.23 2.30
CA MET A 175 8.61 13.96 3.36
C MET A 175 7.93 13.65 4.70
N GLY A 176 6.88 14.39 5.06
CA GLY A 176 6.04 14.10 6.23
C GLY A 176 5.38 12.73 6.13
N ARG A 177 4.79 12.39 4.98
CA ARG A 177 4.15 11.09 4.75
C ARG A 177 5.11 9.91 4.84
N ILE A 178 6.34 10.06 4.34
CA ILE A 178 7.40 9.05 4.52
C ILE A 178 7.68 8.83 6.01
N ILE A 179 7.77 9.90 6.80
CA ILE A 179 7.98 9.78 8.25
C ILE A 179 6.81 9.05 8.90
N ASP A 180 5.57 9.41 8.57
CA ASP A 180 4.36 8.77 9.08
C ASP A 180 4.38 7.26 8.82
N TYR A 181 4.69 6.85 7.58
CA TYR A 181 4.78 5.43 7.22
C TYR A 181 5.88 4.70 7.99
N LEU A 182 7.07 5.30 8.13
CA LEU A 182 8.17 4.68 8.88
C LEU A 182 7.87 4.53 10.37
N ILE A 183 7.08 5.42 10.94
CA ILE A 183 6.61 5.29 12.33
C ILE A 183 5.66 4.09 12.44
N VAL A 184 4.68 3.98 11.53
CA VAL A 184 3.72 2.86 11.54
C VAL A 184 4.44 1.52 11.32
N ALA A 185 5.33 1.45 10.34
CA ALA A 185 6.04 0.22 9.97
C ALA A 185 6.97 -0.31 11.07
N LYS A 186 7.50 0.56 11.94
CA LYS A 186 8.30 0.16 13.11
C LYS A 186 7.47 -0.43 14.26
N GLY A 187 6.15 -0.32 14.18
CA GLY A 187 5.24 -0.61 15.28
C GLY A 187 5.02 0.62 16.15
N ILE A 188 3.77 0.83 16.53
CA ILE A 188 3.35 1.95 17.37
C ILE A 188 2.96 1.39 18.73
N LEU A 189 3.44 2.04 19.79
CA LEU A 189 2.94 1.89 21.14
C LEU A 189 2.33 3.23 21.54
N ILE A 190 1.03 3.25 21.83
CA ILE A 190 0.34 4.47 22.23
C ILE A 190 -0.26 4.32 23.62
N GLU A 191 -0.06 5.34 24.44
CA GLU A 191 -0.67 5.45 25.75
C GLU A 191 -2.07 6.04 25.60
N ALA A 192 -3.03 5.54 26.38
CA ALA A 192 -4.44 5.93 26.25
C ALA A 192 -4.64 7.46 26.38
N GLN A 193 -3.87 8.11 27.25
CA GLN A 193 -3.91 9.56 27.45
C GLN A 193 -3.52 10.41 26.22
N TYR A 194 -2.85 9.81 25.23
CA TYR A 194 -2.47 10.50 23.99
C TYR A 194 -3.47 10.31 22.84
N LEU A 195 -4.50 9.45 23.00
CA LEU A 195 -5.56 9.24 22.02
C LEU A 195 -6.63 10.33 22.05
N THR A 196 -6.21 11.56 21.80
CA THR A 196 -7.15 12.68 21.57
C THR A 196 -8.03 12.40 20.31
N PRO A 197 -9.22 13.00 20.17
CA PRO A 197 -10.06 12.82 18.98
C PRO A 197 -9.34 13.15 17.66
N LYS A 198 -8.47 14.17 17.69
CA LYS A 198 -7.65 14.56 16.54
C LYS A 198 -6.63 13.47 16.18
N VAL A 199 -5.98 12.88 17.18
CA VAL A 199 -5.02 11.78 16.99
C VAL A 199 -5.74 10.55 16.45
N GLN A 200 -6.87 10.15 17.02
CA GLN A 200 -7.67 9.02 16.52
C GLN A 200 -8.09 9.21 15.06
N LYS A 201 -8.54 10.42 14.70
CA LYS A 201 -8.88 10.73 13.30
C LYS A 201 -7.67 10.53 12.38
N GLY A 202 -6.51 11.08 12.75
CA GLY A 202 -5.28 10.92 11.96
C GLY A 202 -4.82 9.46 11.87
N MET A 203 -4.97 8.69 12.96
CA MET A 203 -4.63 7.27 12.98
C MET A 203 -5.54 6.47 12.05
N ARG A 204 -6.86 6.70 12.03
CA ARG A 204 -7.78 6.01 11.10
C ARG A 204 -7.50 6.32 9.64
N GLU A 205 -6.98 7.50 9.33
CA GLU A 205 -6.58 7.86 7.96
C GLU A 205 -5.34 7.05 7.51
N LEU A 206 -4.37 6.86 8.41
CA LEU A 206 -3.14 6.11 8.15
C LEU A 206 -3.37 4.59 8.19
N LEU A 207 -3.96 4.11 9.28
CA LEU A 207 -4.23 2.72 9.60
C LEU A 207 -5.73 2.56 9.91
N PRO A 208 -6.55 2.13 8.94
CA PRO A 208 -7.96 1.83 9.20
C PRO A 208 -8.07 0.77 10.29
N ASP A 209 -9.06 0.88 11.18
CA ASP A 209 -9.27 -0.04 12.29
C ASP A 209 -8.04 -0.19 13.21
N PHE A 210 -7.28 0.90 13.40
CA PHE A 210 -6.05 0.86 14.22
C PHE A 210 -6.32 0.35 15.64
N GLU A 211 -7.52 0.55 16.17
CA GLU A 211 -7.94 0.14 17.50
C GLU A 211 -7.91 -1.39 17.67
N GLU A 212 -8.16 -2.14 16.59
CA GLU A 212 -8.11 -3.60 16.60
C GLU A 212 -6.69 -4.13 16.35
N GLN A 213 -5.81 -3.29 15.80
CA GLN A 213 -4.48 -3.67 15.34
C GLN A 213 -3.36 -3.25 16.30
N ILE A 214 -3.56 -2.17 17.06
CA ILE A 214 -2.54 -1.57 17.92
C ILE A 214 -3.01 -1.66 19.38
N PRO A 215 -2.37 -2.48 20.21
CA PRO A 215 -2.69 -2.53 21.64
C PRO A 215 -2.24 -1.24 22.33
N LEU A 216 -2.98 -0.84 23.37
CA LEU A 216 -2.57 0.24 24.25
C LEU A 216 -1.40 -0.19 25.13
N ALA A 217 -0.36 0.64 25.20
CA ALA A 217 0.81 0.38 26.03
C ALA A 217 0.50 0.53 27.52
N PHE A 218 -0.28 1.54 27.88
CA PHE A 218 -0.69 1.84 29.25
C PHE A 218 -2.19 2.15 29.28
N PRO A 219 -3.05 1.15 29.55
CA PRO A 219 -4.46 1.40 29.73
C PRO A 219 -4.71 2.15 31.03
N ILE A 220 -5.74 3.00 31.08
CA ILE A 220 -6.11 3.74 32.30
C ILE A 220 -7.03 2.87 33.14
N PRO A 221 -6.59 2.38 34.31
CA PRO A 221 -7.31 1.35 35.04
C PRO A 221 -8.51 1.91 35.83
N GLU A 222 -8.42 3.15 36.33
CA GLU A 222 -9.42 3.75 37.22
C GLU A 222 -10.59 4.39 36.44
N GLU A 223 -11.82 3.99 36.75
CA GLU A 223 -13.04 4.56 36.13
C GLU A 223 -13.15 6.08 36.34
N ALA A 224 -12.78 6.58 37.52
CA ALA A 224 -12.82 8.01 37.82
C ALA A 224 -11.87 8.83 36.93
N GLN A 225 -10.75 8.24 36.52
CA GLN A 225 -9.80 8.88 35.58
C GLN A 225 -10.34 8.81 34.15
N ARG A 226 -10.91 7.67 33.74
CA ARG A 226 -11.62 7.52 32.46
C ARG A 226 -12.75 8.55 32.32
N ASP A 227 -13.54 8.76 33.36
CA ASP A 227 -14.63 9.73 33.37
C ASP A 227 -14.17 11.19 33.27
N ARG A 228 -13.03 11.53 33.87
CA ARG A 228 -12.41 12.86 33.69
C ARG A 228 -11.97 13.05 32.25
N LEU A 229 -11.37 12.04 31.63
CA LEU A 229 -10.95 12.10 30.24
C LEU A 229 -12.14 12.20 29.29
N ARG A 230 -13.20 11.40 29.50
CA ARG A 230 -14.46 11.50 28.74
C ARG A 230 -15.03 12.92 28.81
N LYS A 231 -14.99 13.57 29.98
CA LYS A 231 -15.44 14.98 30.16
C LYS A 231 -14.61 16.00 29.39
N GLU A 232 -13.33 15.71 29.17
CA GLU A 232 -12.40 16.54 28.37
C GLU A 232 -12.34 16.09 26.89
N PHE A 233 -13.30 15.25 26.44
CA PHE A 233 -13.36 14.67 25.09
C PHE A 233 -12.15 13.79 24.71
N LEU A 234 -11.38 13.32 25.69
CA LEU A 234 -10.30 12.35 25.48
C LEU A 234 -10.88 10.95 25.62
N ASN A 235 -10.79 10.15 24.56
CA ASN A 235 -11.52 8.89 24.51
C ASN A 235 -10.85 7.82 25.39
N ALA A 236 -11.57 7.39 26.41
CA ALA A 236 -11.20 6.30 27.31
C ALA A 236 -11.98 5.01 27.00
N GLU A 237 -12.63 4.90 25.84
CA GLU A 237 -13.41 3.72 25.43
C GLU A 237 -12.60 2.70 24.61
N ILE A 238 -11.38 3.04 24.19
CA ILE A 238 -10.44 2.11 23.52
C ILE A 238 -9.72 1.22 24.56
N LEU A 239 -10.19 1.22 25.81
CA LEU A 239 -9.63 0.48 26.96
C LEU A 239 -10.32 -0.87 27.17
#